data_AF-A9AVP7-F1
#
_entry.id   AF-A9AVP7-F1
#
_cell.length_a   1.000
_cell.length_b   1.000
_cell.length_c   1.000
_cell.angle_alpha   90.00
_cell.angle_beta   90.00
_cell.angle_gamma   90.00
#
_symmetry.space_group_name_H-M   'P 1'
#
loop_
_entity.id
_entity.type
_entity.pdbx_description
1 polymer ?
#
loop_
_entity_poly.entity_id
_entity_poly.type
_entity_poly.pdbx_seq_one_letter_code
_entity_poly.pdbx_strand_id
1 'polypeptide(L)'
;MSDRTPPTEVLEFENDLEPDPEPEEVPSAIIQEDEAIAPQGMTFQALVFGVAIILIIFLVLLLASGNNINLFNLFGSDSNAQPTLQPLLNSVQTQSNRSLDVEAAVLEGQRFYGVDGLNALPSYAAEIDPLFLPYWVKNGGERIFGRPISGLLEENGRQFQWFERARLEWWPEHQATKYEVQPGRVGVEFTQNRDFPNQQFFANRPGLRYSEATQQGLRGAFLEFWEANGGIDLLGWPISEELQEVLPEDRTVHTVQYFERGRLELHPNDPNQMVKIGLLGRALYFQDSQPNYIEPVAPTAVPVIP
;
A
#
# COMPACT_ATOMS: atom_id res chain seq x y z
N MET A 1 -67.71 25.57 28.55
CA MET A 1 -67.43 24.71 27.38
C MET A 1 -68.46 25.06 26.30
N SER A 2 -68.06 25.08 25.03
CA SER A 2 -68.64 25.79 23.86
C SER A 2 -68.18 27.24 23.76
N ASP A 3 -67.00 27.51 23.21
CA ASP A 3 -66.49 27.34 21.82
C ASP A 3 -67.00 28.45 20.88
N ARG A 4 -66.03 29.27 20.44
CA ARG A 4 -66.13 30.43 19.56
C ARG A 4 -64.79 30.54 18.85
N THR A 5 -64.75 30.42 17.53
CA THR A 5 -63.96 31.27 16.58
C THR A 5 -64.17 30.80 15.12
N PRO A 6 -63.85 31.63 14.10
CA PRO A 6 -64.75 31.97 12.98
C PRO A 6 -64.20 31.46 11.61
N PRO A 7 -64.76 31.86 10.44
CA PRO A 7 -64.52 31.18 9.17
C PRO A 7 -63.24 31.60 8.44
N THR A 8 -62.76 30.68 7.60
CA THR A 8 -61.58 30.72 6.75
C THR A 8 -61.66 31.77 5.63
N GLU A 9 -60.68 32.67 5.58
CA GLU A 9 -60.47 33.66 4.53
C GLU A 9 -59.39 33.12 3.55
N VAL A 10 -59.78 32.95 2.28
CA VAL A 10 -58.90 32.55 1.17
C VAL A 10 -58.38 33.82 0.50
N LEU A 11 -57.05 34.02 0.53
CA LEU A 11 -56.36 35.10 -0.15
C LEU A 11 -56.04 34.67 -1.58
N GLU A 12 -56.76 35.23 -2.56
CA GLU A 12 -56.39 35.23 -3.97
C GLU A 12 -55.32 36.33 -4.17
N PHE A 13 -54.10 35.94 -4.52
CA PHE A 13 -53.06 36.87 -4.95
C PHE A 13 -53.23 37.15 -6.45
N GLU A 14 -53.79 38.30 -6.79
CA GLU A 14 -53.63 38.92 -8.11
C GLU A 14 -52.15 39.21 -8.34
N ASN A 15 -51.59 38.61 -9.38
CA ASN A 15 -50.20 38.78 -9.79
C ASN A 15 -50.18 39.80 -10.94
N ASP A 16 -50.12 41.08 -10.59
CA ASP A 16 -49.95 42.18 -11.54
C ASP A 16 -48.54 42.11 -12.15
N LEU A 17 -48.43 41.51 -13.34
CA LEU A 17 -47.23 41.56 -14.18
C LEU A 17 -47.12 42.95 -14.81
N GLU A 18 -46.27 43.81 -14.23
CA GLU A 18 -45.73 44.98 -14.92
C GLU A 18 -44.83 44.51 -16.09
N PRO A 19 -44.87 45.18 -17.26
CA PRO A 19 -43.99 44.86 -18.38
C PRO A 19 -42.54 45.27 -18.11
N ASP A 20 -41.63 44.36 -18.44
CA ASP A 20 -40.16 44.47 -18.34
C ASP A 20 -39.60 45.68 -19.13
N PRO A 21 -38.76 46.55 -18.55
CA PRO A 21 -38.16 47.66 -19.30
C PRO A 21 -37.11 47.16 -20.32
N GLU A 22 -37.18 47.68 -21.55
CA GLU A 22 -36.17 47.45 -22.59
C GLU A 22 -34.75 47.85 -22.10
N PRO A 23 -33.69 47.09 -22.47
CA PRO A 23 -32.34 47.40 -22.03
C PRO A 23 -31.81 48.67 -22.72
N GLU A 24 -31.55 49.71 -21.94
CA GLU A 24 -30.84 50.92 -22.36
C GLU A 24 -29.42 50.58 -22.84
N GLU A 25 -29.05 51.03 -24.05
CA GLU A 25 -27.69 50.99 -24.56
C GLU A 25 -26.78 51.91 -23.72
N VAL A 26 -25.92 51.33 -22.89
CA VAL A 26 -24.94 52.08 -22.10
C VAL A 26 -23.72 52.42 -22.98
N PRO A 27 -23.31 53.70 -23.08
CA PRO A 27 -22.18 54.11 -23.92
C PRO A 27 -20.85 53.55 -23.39
N SER A 28 -19.98 53.17 -24.33
CA SER A 28 -18.66 52.57 -24.08
C SER A 28 -17.74 53.50 -23.28
N ALA A 29 -17.78 53.37 -21.96
CA ALA A 29 -16.78 53.93 -21.06
C ALA A 29 -15.53 53.05 -21.08
N ILE A 30 -14.40 53.66 -21.42
CA ILE A 30 -13.07 53.08 -21.42
C ILE A 30 -12.75 52.64 -19.99
N ILE A 31 -12.77 51.33 -19.74
CA ILE A 31 -12.15 50.73 -18.56
C ILE A 31 -10.67 50.56 -18.90
N GLN A 32 -9.82 51.35 -18.25
CA GLN A 32 -8.42 50.97 -18.08
C GLN A 32 -8.40 49.71 -17.22
N GLU A 33 -8.10 48.58 -17.83
CA GLU A 33 -7.79 47.35 -17.10
C GLU A 33 -6.50 47.60 -16.31
N ASP A 34 -6.63 47.68 -14.99
CA ASP A 34 -5.50 47.54 -14.08
C ASP A 34 -5.07 46.07 -14.20
N GLU A 35 -3.99 45.86 -14.96
CA GLU A 35 -3.40 44.57 -15.27
C GLU A 35 -2.89 43.94 -13.97
N ALA A 36 -3.77 43.21 -13.30
CA ALA A 36 -3.40 42.38 -12.17
C ALA A 36 -2.36 41.36 -12.66
N ILE A 37 -1.10 41.60 -12.28
CA ILE A 37 0.04 40.73 -12.58
C ILE A 37 -0.22 39.37 -11.91
N ALA A 38 -0.80 38.44 -12.66
CA ALA A 38 -0.82 37.04 -12.31
C ALA A 38 0.64 36.56 -12.21
N PRO A 39 1.05 35.87 -11.12
CA PRO A 39 2.35 35.22 -11.11
C PRO A 39 2.32 34.16 -12.21
N GLN A 40 3.09 34.38 -13.27
CA GLN A 40 3.31 33.41 -14.35
C GLN A 40 3.79 32.11 -13.70
N GLY A 41 2.89 31.14 -13.57
CA GLY A 41 3.21 29.81 -13.09
C GLY A 41 4.24 29.21 -14.03
N MET A 42 5.42 28.91 -13.50
CA MET A 42 6.50 28.27 -14.25
C MET A 42 5.96 26.97 -14.86
N THR A 43 6.01 26.86 -16.19
CA THR A 43 5.53 25.65 -16.87
C THR A 43 6.32 24.44 -16.39
N PHE A 44 5.71 23.25 -16.38
CA PHE A 44 6.37 22.00 -15.93
C PHE A 44 7.73 21.78 -16.62
N GLN A 45 7.84 22.16 -17.89
CA GLN A 45 9.10 22.11 -18.62
C GLN A 45 10.16 23.06 -18.05
N ALA A 46 9.79 24.30 -17.70
CA ALA A 46 10.69 25.26 -17.09
C ALA A 46 11.15 24.82 -15.68
N LEU A 47 10.29 24.12 -14.92
CA LEU A 47 10.68 23.49 -13.65
C LEU A 47 11.73 22.39 -13.88
N VAL A 48 11.52 21.50 -14.85
CA VAL A 48 12.45 20.41 -15.16
C VAL A 48 13.80 20.95 -15.63
N PHE A 49 13.82 21.97 -16.48
CA PHE A 49 15.07 22.63 -16.89
C PHE A 49 15.75 23.34 -15.72
N GLY A 50 15.00 24.00 -14.84
CA GLY A 50 15.55 24.62 -13.63
C GLY A 50 16.23 23.61 -12.71
N VAL A 51 15.57 22.48 -12.44
CA VAL A 51 16.13 21.40 -11.62
C VAL A 51 17.36 20.78 -12.30
N ALA A 52 17.32 20.53 -13.60
CA ALA A 52 18.46 19.98 -14.35
C ALA A 52 19.69 20.91 -14.29
N ILE A 53 19.49 22.22 -14.41
CA ILE A 53 20.57 23.22 -14.29
C ILE A 53 21.15 23.21 -12.88
N ILE A 54 20.31 23.15 -11.84
CA ILE A 54 20.77 23.08 -10.45
C ILE A 54 21.60 21.82 -10.21
N LEU A 55 21.17 20.66 -10.72
CA LEU A 55 21.92 19.40 -10.61
C LEU A 55 23.26 19.44 -11.34
N ILE A 56 23.31 20.07 -12.52
CA ILE A 56 24.56 20.25 -13.27
C ILE A 56 25.51 21.18 -12.51
N ILE A 57 25.01 22.30 -11.97
CA ILE A 57 25.83 23.21 -11.16
C ILE A 57 26.34 22.49 -9.91
N PHE A 58 25.51 21.71 -9.23
CA PHE A 58 25.91 20.92 -8.07
C PHE A 58 26.98 19.88 -8.42
N LEU A 59 26.85 19.19 -9.56
CA LEU A 59 27.84 18.25 -10.06
C LEU A 59 29.17 18.95 -10.38
N VAL A 60 29.13 20.11 -11.03
CA VAL A 60 30.32 20.92 -11.33
C VAL A 60 30.99 21.41 -10.04
N LEU A 61 30.21 21.82 -9.04
CA LEU A 61 30.73 22.21 -7.72
C LEU A 61 31.34 21.03 -6.96
N LEU A 62 30.75 19.84 -7.05
CA LEU A 62 31.29 18.61 -6.48
C LEU A 62 32.66 18.27 -7.10
N LEU A 63 32.76 18.36 -8.42
CA LEU A 63 34.00 18.11 -9.16
C LEU A 63 35.06 19.20 -8.90
N ALA A 64 34.63 20.45 -8.70
CA ALA A 64 35.52 21.58 -8.38
C ALA A 64 36.00 21.59 -6.92
N SER A 65 35.31 20.88 -6.00
CA SER A 65 35.68 20.84 -4.58
C SER A 65 36.95 20.05 -4.27
N GLY A 66 37.57 19.40 -5.26
CA GLY A 66 38.82 18.66 -5.10
C GLY A 66 38.71 17.38 -4.26
N ASN A 67 37.49 16.96 -3.92
CA ASN A 67 37.23 15.69 -3.26
C ASN A 67 37.35 14.53 -4.27
N ASN A 68 38.26 13.59 -4.01
CA ASN A 68 38.42 12.36 -4.80
C ASN A 68 37.22 11.42 -4.56
N ILE A 69 36.08 11.69 -5.19
CA ILE A 69 34.93 10.79 -5.18
C ILE A 69 35.21 9.68 -6.20
N ASN A 70 35.70 8.54 -5.72
CA ASN A 70 35.83 7.32 -6.53
C ASN A 70 34.44 6.71 -6.79
N LEU A 71 33.79 7.13 -7.88
CA LEU A 71 32.50 6.59 -8.33
C LEU A 71 32.51 5.06 -8.60
N PHE A 72 33.69 4.44 -8.68
CA PHE A 72 33.84 3.02 -9.02
C PHE A 72 33.77 2.05 -7.83
N ASN A 73 33.76 2.52 -6.58
CA ASN A 73 33.67 1.64 -5.40
C ASN A 73 32.23 1.42 -4.87
N LEU A 74 31.21 1.80 -5.65
CA LEU A 74 29.80 1.54 -5.31
C LEU A 74 29.32 0.14 -5.76
N PHE A 75 30.14 -0.61 -6.50
CA PHE A 75 29.89 -1.99 -6.89
C PHE A 75 30.99 -2.86 -6.29
N GLY A 76 30.64 -3.66 -5.28
CA GLY A 76 31.58 -4.43 -4.47
C GLY A 76 32.49 -5.35 -5.29
N SER A 77 33.78 -5.33 -4.95
CA SER A 77 34.76 -6.32 -5.39
C SER A 77 35.43 -6.91 -4.16
N ASP A 78 34.76 -7.83 -3.48
CA ASP A 78 35.44 -8.79 -2.61
C ASP A 78 35.84 -10.01 -3.45
N SER A 79 37.08 -9.96 -3.93
CA SER A 79 37.75 -11.07 -4.57
C SER A 79 38.16 -12.11 -3.51
N ASN A 80 37.26 -13.04 -3.13
CA ASN A 80 37.61 -14.31 -2.48
C ASN A 80 36.43 -15.31 -2.43
N ALA A 81 35.87 -15.68 -3.57
CA ALA A 81 35.01 -16.86 -3.68
C ALA A 81 35.46 -17.76 -4.84
N GLN A 82 36.05 -18.91 -4.51
CA GLN A 82 36.30 -19.99 -5.45
C GLN A 82 35.00 -20.77 -5.70
N PRO A 83 34.71 -21.19 -6.94
CA PRO A 83 33.54 -22.00 -7.25
C PRO A 83 33.86 -23.48 -7.01
N THR A 84 33.02 -24.18 -6.23
CA THR A 84 33.06 -25.64 -6.23
C THR A 84 31.65 -26.18 -6.38
N LEU A 85 31.33 -26.62 -7.59
CA LEU A 85 30.25 -27.56 -7.87
C LEU A 85 30.78 -28.96 -7.58
N GLN A 86 30.06 -29.73 -6.76
CA GLN A 86 30.01 -31.20 -6.87
C GLN A 86 28.75 -31.74 -6.18
N PRO A 87 27.97 -32.62 -6.82
CA PRO A 87 26.76 -33.21 -6.27
C PRO A 87 27.10 -34.49 -5.48
N LEU A 88 26.42 -34.73 -4.36
CA LEU A 88 26.49 -36.00 -3.64
C LEU A 88 25.08 -36.57 -3.44
N LEU A 89 24.73 -37.52 -4.30
CA LEU A 89 23.75 -38.58 -4.04
C LEU A 89 24.38 -39.60 -3.10
N ASN A 90 23.72 -39.93 -1.98
CA ASN A 90 23.30 -41.31 -1.68
C ASN A 90 22.62 -41.48 -0.31
N SER A 91 21.43 -42.08 -0.40
CA SER A 91 20.84 -43.15 0.42
C SER A 91 21.50 -43.57 1.72
N VAL A 92 20.70 -43.66 2.81
CA VAL A 92 20.59 -44.84 3.70
C VAL A 92 19.17 -44.89 4.30
N GLN A 93 18.54 -46.08 4.24
CA GLN A 93 17.25 -46.44 4.84
C GLN A 93 17.36 -46.78 6.35
N THR A 94 16.19 -46.86 7.00
CA THR A 94 15.86 -47.59 8.27
C THR A 94 16.39 -46.96 9.58
N GLN A 95 15.67 -46.91 10.70
CA GLN A 95 14.64 -47.82 11.21
C GLN A 95 13.81 -47.16 12.35
N SER A 96 12.65 -47.77 12.59
CA SER A 96 11.57 -47.40 13.51
C SER A 96 11.88 -47.50 15.02
N ASN A 97 11.07 -46.75 15.79
CA ASN A 97 10.56 -47.03 17.14
C ASN A 97 11.52 -46.99 18.33
N ARG A 98 11.44 -45.92 19.13
CA ARG A 98 11.34 -46.00 20.60
C ARG A 98 10.53 -44.83 21.16
N SER A 99 9.38 -45.15 21.73
CA SER A 99 8.67 -44.39 22.75
C SER A 99 9.55 -44.30 24.01
N LEU A 100 9.72 -43.10 24.58
CA LEU A 100 10.27 -42.88 25.92
C LEU A 100 9.69 -41.57 26.48
N ASP A 101 8.66 -41.74 27.30
CA ASP A 101 8.43 -41.14 28.61
C ASP A 101 8.77 -39.65 28.82
N VAL A 102 7.71 -38.87 28.98
CA VAL A 102 7.71 -37.50 29.49
C VAL A 102 7.82 -37.57 31.01
N GLU A 103 8.99 -37.28 31.58
CA GLU A 103 9.09 -36.91 32.99
C GLU A 103 10.27 -35.96 33.28
N ALA A 104 9.91 -34.79 33.81
CA ALA A 104 10.67 -33.91 34.69
C ALA A 104 12.19 -33.66 34.44
N ALA A 105 12.50 -32.52 33.83
CA ALA A 105 13.74 -31.78 34.12
C ALA A 105 13.57 -30.27 33.87
N VAL A 106 12.90 -29.61 34.83
CA VAL A 106 13.19 -28.21 35.15
C VAL A 106 14.31 -28.25 36.17
N LEU A 107 15.50 -27.79 35.79
CA LEU A 107 16.45 -27.04 36.64
C LEU A 107 17.65 -26.63 35.78
N GLU A 108 18.03 -25.36 35.95
CA GLU A 108 19.30 -24.72 35.60
C GLU A 108 19.76 -24.76 34.12
N GLY A 109 19.49 -23.65 33.43
CA GLY A 109 20.60 -22.76 33.11
C GLY A 109 21.68 -23.21 32.13
N GLN A 110 21.45 -24.19 31.26
CA GLN A 110 22.17 -24.33 29.98
C GLN A 110 21.27 -25.06 28.97
N ARG A 111 20.80 -24.37 27.93
CA ARG A 111 20.06 -25.03 26.84
C ARG A 111 20.96 -25.09 25.60
N PHE A 112 21.33 -26.33 25.28
CA PHE A 112 21.91 -26.79 24.04
C PHE A 112 21.19 -26.19 22.83
N TYR A 113 21.93 -25.59 21.90
CA TYR A 113 21.45 -25.30 20.55
C TYR A 113 21.32 -26.62 19.80
N GLY A 114 20.13 -27.21 19.86
CA GLY A 114 19.74 -28.36 19.06
C GLY A 114 19.53 -27.94 17.61
N VAL A 115 20.37 -28.51 16.75
CA VAL A 115 20.28 -28.50 15.30
C VAL A 115 18.97 -29.13 14.85
N ASP A 116 17.99 -28.30 14.49
CA ASP A 116 16.94 -28.60 13.51
C ASP A 116 16.61 -27.29 12.79
N GLY A 117 17.33 -27.05 11.69
CA GLY A 117 17.18 -25.87 10.85
C GLY A 117 15.96 -26.01 9.94
N LEU A 118 14.87 -25.33 10.31
CA LEU A 118 13.86 -24.66 9.47
C LEU A 118 12.69 -24.28 10.40
N ASN A 119 12.50 -22.98 10.68
CA ASN A 119 11.35 -22.37 11.40
C ASN A 119 11.34 -22.33 12.95
N ALA A 120 12.37 -21.77 13.59
CA ALA A 120 12.23 -21.27 14.96
C ALA A 120 12.90 -19.90 15.10
N LEU A 121 12.15 -18.82 14.89
CA LEU A 121 12.55 -17.49 15.35
C LEU A 121 12.54 -17.49 16.89
N PRO A 122 13.47 -16.78 17.56
CA PRO A 122 13.45 -16.66 19.01
C PRO A 122 12.09 -16.10 19.47
N SER A 123 11.41 -16.85 20.32
CA SER A 123 10.04 -16.68 20.77
C SER A 123 9.87 -15.55 21.80
N TYR A 124 10.29 -14.34 21.46
CA TYR A 124 9.68 -13.17 22.06
C TYR A 124 8.52 -12.82 21.14
N ALA A 125 7.30 -13.28 21.47
CA ALA A 125 6.12 -12.71 20.86
C ALA A 125 6.19 -11.21 21.16
N ALA A 126 6.43 -10.39 20.13
CA ALA A 126 6.45 -8.95 20.34
C ALA A 126 5.10 -8.54 20.94
N GLU A 127 5.10 -7.64 21.91
CA GLU A 127 3.85 -7.09 22.44
C GLU A 127 3.35 -5.99 21.51
N ILE A 128 2.03 -5.87 21.35
CA ILE A 128 1.45 -4.73 20.64
C ILE A 128 1.60 -3.50 21.52
N ASP A 129 2.27 -2.47 21.02
CA ASP A 129 2.48 -1.25 21.79
C ASP A 129 1.13 -0.54 22.07
N PRO A 130 0.90 0.03 23.28
CA PRO A 130 -0.32 0.76 23.61
C PRO A 130 -0.67 1.89 22.63
N LEU A 131 0.32 2.46 21.93
CA LEU A 131 0.12 3.46 20.87
C LEU A 131 -0.73 2.91 19.72
N PHE A 132 -0.51 1.65 19.34
CA PHE A 132 -1.15 1.02 18.17
C PHE A 132 -2.30 0.08 18.53
N LEU A 133 -2.35 -0.41 19.76
CA LEU A 133 -3.37 -1.38 20.20
C LEU A 133 -4.82 -0.94 19.93
N PRO A 134 -5.25 0.31 20.20
CA PRO A 134 -6.62 0.74 19.91
C PRO A 134 -6.97 0.67 18.42
N TYR A 135 -6.04 1.10 17.55
CA TYR A 135 -6.23 1.05 16.10
C TYR A 135 -6.28 -0.41 15.60
N TRP A 136 -5.37 -1.25 16.09
CA TRP A 136 -5.30 -2.67 15.73
C TRP A 136 -6.61 -3.39 16.09
N VAL A 137 -7.11 -3.23 17.32
CA VAL A 137 -8.36 -3.86 17.78
C VAL A 137 -9.55 -3.36 16.96
N LYS A 138 -9.67 -2.04 16.78
CA LYS A 138 -10.79 -1.42 16.05
C LYS A 138 -10.89 -1.91 14.61
N ASN A 139 -9.75 -2.14 13.95
CA ASN A 139 -9.69 -2.47 12.53
C ASN A 139 -9.50 -3.97 12.27
N GLY A 140 -9.94 -4.85 13.18
CA GLY A 140 -10.06 -6.29 12.92
C GLY A 140 -8.87 -7.15 13.38
N GLY A 141 -7.91 -6.54 14.06
CA GLY A 141 -6.84 -7.24 14.78
C GLY A 141 -6.03 -8.21 13.94
N GLU A 142 -5.80 -9.42 14.46
CA GLU A 142 -4.88 -10.40 13.86
C GLU A 142 -5.34 -10.82 12.47
N ARG A 143 -6.66 -10.85 12.22
CA ARG A 143 -7.21 -11.16 10.90
C ARG A 143 -6.74 -10.16 9.83
N ILE A 144 -6.58 -8.89 10.20
CA ILE A 144 -6.23 -7.80 9.28
C ILE A 144 -4.72 -7.52 9.29
N PHE A 145 -4.12 -7.35 10.46
CA PHE A 145 -2.72 -6.95 10.57
C PHE A 145 -1.79 -8.13 10.84
N GLY A 146 -2.30 -9.27 11.30
CA GLY A 146 -1.50 -10.37 11.81
C GLY A 146 -0.89 -10.04 13.18
N ARG A 147 0.02 -10.91 13.61
CA ARG A 147 0.73 -10.75 14.89
C ARG A 147 1.81 -9.68 14.78
N PRO A 148 2.17 -9.00 15.88
CA PRO A 148 3.32 -8.11 15.91
C PRO A 148 4.62 -8.89 15.67
N ILE A 149 5.52 -8.31 14.88
CA ILE A 149 6.84 -8.89 14.55
C ILE A 149 8.02 -8.00 14.97
N SER A 150 7.74 -6.81 15.50
CA SER A 150 8.71 -5.90 16.11
C SER A 150 8.13 -5.28 17.38
N GLY A 151 8.97 -4.70 18.24
CA GLY A 151 8.54 -3.70 19.23
C GLY A 151 8.22 -2.35 18.58
N LEU A 152 8.01 -1.32 19.41
CA LEU A 152 7.92 0.07 18.96
C LEU A 152 9.27 0.52 18.39
N LEU A 153 9.25 1.04 17.16
CA LEU A 153 10.40 1.60 16.47
C LEU A 153 10.14 3.09 16.18
N GLU A 154 11.21 3.82 15.94
CA GLU A 154 11.16 5.23 15.57
C GLU A 154 12.21 5.55 14.51
N GLU A 155 11.82 6.25 13.47
CA GLU A 155 12.72 6.76 12.44
C GLU A 155 12.28 8.17 12.03
N ASN A 156 13.20 9.13 12.00
CA ASN A 156 12.93 10.52 11.62
C ASN A 156 11.73 11.16 12.38
N GLY A 157 11.53 10.80 13.65
CA GLY A 157 10.41 11.27 14.48
C GLY A 157 9.06 10.61 14.17
N ARG A 158 9.03 9.60 13.29
CA ARG A 158 7.86 8.77 13.01
C ARG A 158 7.96 7.49 13.83
N GLN A 159 7.01 7.27 14.73
CA GLN A 159 6.90 6.02 15.48
C GLN A 159 6.08 4.99 14.71
N PHE A 160 6.50 3.74 14.71
CA PHE A 160 5.82 2.66 14.00
C PHE A 160 6.08 1.28 14.61
N GLN A 161 5.22 0.34 14.29
CA GLN A 161 5.37 -1.07 14.66
C GLN A 161 5.05 -1.97 13.47
N TRP A 162 5.87 -3.00 13.26
CA TRP A 162 5.65 -4.01 12.24
C TRP A 162 4.77 -5.15 12.75
N PHE A 163 3.87 -5.57 11.88
CA PHE A 163 3.01 -6.75 12.02
C PHE A 163 3.22 -7.65 10.80
N GLU A 164 2.75 -8.89 10.87
CA GLU A 164 2.93 -9.85 9.76
C GLU A 164 2.39 -9.31 8.42
N ARG A 165 1.28 -8.56 8.43
CA ARG A 165 0.58 -8.07 7.22
C ARG A 165 0.71 -6.58 6.95
N ALA A 166 1.25 -5.80 7.89
CA ALA A 166 1.27 -4.35 7.80
C ALA A 166 2.38 -3.71 8.64
N ARG A 167 2.62 -2.41 8.42
CA ARG A 167 3.31 -1.51 9.36
C ARG A 167 2.29 -0.48 9.83
N LEU A 168 2.10 -0.30 11.13
CA LEU A 168 1.28 0.79 11.66
C LEU A 168 2.18 1.96 12.03
N GLU A 169 1.80 3.16 11.61
CA GLU A 169 2.58 4.39 11.76
C GLU A 169 1.74 5.43 12.51
N TRP A 170 2.36 6.12 13.46
CA TRP A 170 1.73 7.21 14.22
C TRP A 170 2.07 8.58 13.62
N TRP A 171 1.03 9.41 13.46
CA TRP A 171 1.07 10.72 12.81
C TRP A 171 0.74 11.83 13.82
N PRO A 172 1.73 12.40 14.54
CA PRO A 172 1.58 13.52 15.48
C PRO A 172 0.80 14.70 14.91
N GLU A 173 1.02 15.01 13.63
CA GLU A 173 0.31 16.07 12.91
C GLU A 173 -1.20 15.81 12.78
N HIS A 174 -1.64 14.58 13.06
CA HIS A 174 -3.02 14.13 13.03
C HIS A 174 -3.52 13.68 14.41
N GLN A 175 -2.82 14.06 15.48
CA GLN A 175 -3.19 13.71 16.85
C GLN A 175 -4.65 14.05 17.16
N ALA A 176 -5.33 13.16 17.88
CA ALA A 176 -6.75 13.25 18.23
C ALA A 176 -7.71 13.25 17.01
N THR A 177 -7.25 12.76 15.85
CA THR A 177 -8.11 12.49 14.69
C THR A 177 -8.13 11.00 14.37
N LYS A 178 -9.01 10.57 13.46
CA LYS A 178 -9.01 9.18 12.97
C LYS A 178 -7.76 8.81 12.15
N TYR A 179 -6.96 9.79 11.75
CA TYR A 179 -5.75 9.62 10.94
C TYR A 179 -4.45 9.62 11.78
N GLU A 180 -4.59 9.67 13.11
CA GLU A 180 -3.47 9.62 14.05
C GLU A 180 -2.65 8.32 13.91
N VAL A 181 -3.30 7.20 13.60
CA VAL A 181 -2.62 5.95 13.23
C VAL A 181 -3.08 5.54 11.84
N GLN A 182 -2.13 5.21 10.98
CA GLN A 182 -2.39 4.75 9.62
C GLN A 182 -1.48 3.58 9.26
N PRO A 183 -1.91 2.67 8.37
CA PRO A 183 -1.02 1.67 7.80
C PRO A 183 -0.03 2.36 6.85
N GLY A 184 1.23 1.97 6.94
CA GLY A 184 2.30 2.37 6.03
C GLY A 184 2.05 1.85 4.61
N ARG A 185 2.72 2.45 3.62
CA ARG A 185 2.55 2.13 2.19
C ARG A 185 3.31 0.87 1.77
N VAL A 186 3.16 -0.22 2.53
CA VAL A 186 3.91 -1.47 2.35
C VAL A 186 3.67 -2.12 0.99
N GLY A 187 2.53 -1.87 0.34
CA GLY A 187 2.31 -2.36 -1.02
C GLY A 187 3.11 -1.60 -2.06
N VAL A 188 3.22 -0.27 -1.93
CA VAL A 188 4.11 0.55 -2.77
C VAL A 188 5.57 0.17 -2.55
N GLU A 189 6.00 0.03 -1.29
CA GLU A 189 7.39 -0.32 -0.95
C GLU A 189 7.79 -1.70 -1.51
N PHE A 190 6.92 -2.69 -1.37
CA PHE A 190 7.17 -4.05 -1.86
C PHE A 190 7.21 -4.13 -3.39
N THR A 191 6.52 -3.22 -4.08
CA THR A 191 6.43 -3.18 -5.55
C THR A 191 7.25 -2.05 -6.18
N GLN A 192 8.12 -1.38 -5.43
CA GLN A 192 8.85 -0.17 -5.87
C GLN A 192 9.65 -0.32 -7.18
N ASN A 193 10.06 -1.53 -7.53
CA ASN A 193 10.82 -1.84 -8.76
C ASN A 193 9.93 -2.45 -9.85
N ARG A 194 8.62 -2.17 -9.83
CA ARG A 194 7.63 -2.71 -10.75
C ARG A 194 6.77 -1.59 -11.31
N ASP A 195 6.51 -1.69 -12.60
CA ASP A 195 5.49 -0.90 -13.28
C ASP A 195 4.26 -1.77 -13.54
N PHE A 196 3.09 -1.27 -13.16
CA PHE A 196 1.81 -1.88 -13.51
C PHE A 196 1.18 -1.11 -14.67
N PRO A 197 0.73 -1.79 -15.74
CA PRO A 197 0.10 -1.12 -16.86
C PRO A 197 -1.19 -0.43 -16.41
N ASN A 198 -1.47 0.73 -16.98
CA ASN A 198 -2.73 1.43 -16.74
C ASN A 198 -3.90 0.60 -17.28
N GLN A 199 -4.96 0.49 -16.50
CA GLN A 199 -6.20 -0.09 -16.98
C GLN A 199 -7.01 0.93 -17.78
N GLN A 200 -7.78 0.42 -18.74
CA GLN A 200 -8.79 1.24 -19.41
C GLN A 200 -9.75 1.82 -18.38
N PHE A 201 -10.02 3.13 -18.48
CA PHE A 201 -10.99 3.80 -17.65
C PHE A 201 -12.36 3.13 -17.71
N PHE A 202 -13.00 3.01 -16.55
CA PHE A 202 -14.42 2.68 -16.44
C PHE A 202 -15.05 3.48 -15.30
N ALA A 203 -16.34 3.81 -15.47
CA ALA A 203 -17.07 4.57 -14.47
C ALA A 203 -17.32 3.77 -13.19
N ASN A 204 -17.20 4.44 -12.04
CA ASN A 204 -17.59 3.90 -10.74
C ASN A 204 -19.08 3.55 -10.71
N ARG A 205 -19.40 2.34 -10.25
CA ARG A 205 -20.78 1.82 -10.12
C ARG A 205 -20.84 0.67 -9.11
N PRO A 206 -22.00 0.17 -8.66
CA PRO A 206 -22.05 -1.02 -7.82
C PRO A 206 -21.22 -2.17 -8.41
N GLY A 207 -20.33 -2.77 -7.61
CA GLY A 207 -19.41 -3.82 -8.04
C GLY A 207 -18.14 -3.37 -8.77
N LEU A 208 -17.95 -2.07 -9.04
CA LEU A 208 -16.76 -1.52 -9.70
C LEU A 208 -16.28 -0.21 -9.04
N ARG A 209 -14.98 -0.15 -8.74
CA ARG A 209 -14.28 1.09 -8.38
C ARG A 209 -13.10 1.30 -9.31
N TYR A 210 -12.80 2.53 -9.64
CA TYR A 210 -11.67 2.98 -10.44
C TYR A 210 -11.05 4.20 -9.76
N SER A 211 -9.74 4.20 -9.69
CA SER A 211 -8.93 5.30 -9.16
C SER A 211 -8.26 6.02 -10.33
N GLU A 212 -8.62 7.27 -10.57
CA GLU A 212 -7.93 8.10 -11.58
C GLU A 212 -6.48 8.38 -11.19
N ALA A 213 -6.18 8.44 -9.89
CA ALA A 213 -4.84 8.73 -9.39
C ALA A 213 -3.85 7.58 -9.68
N THR A 214 -4.33 6.33 -9.62
CA THR A 214 -3.49 5.14 -9.86
C THR A 214 -3.76 4.49 -11.22
N GLN A 215 -4.81 4.92 -11.93
CA GLN A 215 -5.29 4.31 -13.18
C GLN A 215 -5.62 2.81 -13.04
N GLN A 216 -6.05 2.40 -11.85
CA GLN A 216 -6.36 1.01 -11.52
C GLN A 216 -7.80 0.83 -11.03
N GLY A 217 -8.32 -0.35 -11.32
CA GLY A 217 -9.68 -0.78 -11.03
C GLY A 217 -9.75 -1.86 -9.95
N LEU A 218 -10.91 -1.93 -9.29
CA LEU A 218 -11.22 -2.90 -8.26
C LEU A 218 -12.63 -3.46 -8.45
N ARG A 219 -12.79 -4.78 -8.32
CA ARG A 219 -14.04 -5.50 -8.57
C ARG A 219 -14.12 -6.80 -7.76
N GLY A 220 -15.27 -7.47 -7.83
CA GLY A 220 -15.47 -8.83 -7.30
C GLY A 220 -15.11 -8.97 -5.82
N ALA A 221 -14.53 -10.13 -5.47
CA ALA A 221 -14.22 -10.47 -4.09
C ALA A 221 -13.25 -9.47 -3.41
N PHE A 222 -12.32 -8.89 -4.17
CA PHE A 222 -11.40 -7.88 -3.63
C PHE A 222 -12.10 -6.56 -3.35
N LEU A 223 -13.05 -6.13 -4.18
CA LEU A 223 -13.87 -4.97 -3.87
C LEU A 223 -14.71 -5.19 -2.60
N GLU A 224 -15.38 -6.33 -2.52
CA GLU A 224 -16.21 -6.67 -1.35
C GLU A 224 -15.38 -6.67 -0.06
N PHE A 225 -14.19 -7.28 -0.10
CA PHE A 225 -13.28 -7.26 1.04
C PHE A 225 -12.81 -5.84 1.38
N TRP A 226 -12.41 -5.06 0.37
CA TRP A 226 -11.94 -3.69 0.56
C TRP A 226 -13.01 -2.81 1.21
N GLU A 227 -14.25 -2.83 0.70
CA GLU A 227 -15.37 -2.06 1.25
C GLU A 227 -15.72 -2.49 2.68
N ALA A 228 -15.66 -3.80 2.98
CA ALA A 228 -15.99 -4.33 4.30
C ALA A 228 -14.92 -4.07 5.38
N ASN A 229 -13.68 -3.76 5.00
CA ASN A 229 -12.55 -3.67 5.93
C ASN A 229 -11.92 -2.27 6.00
N GLY A 230 -12.68 -1.21 5.70
CA GLY A 230 -12.24 0.18 5.86
C GLY A 230 -11.70 0.84 4.59
N GLY A 231 -11.67 0.11 3.48
CA GLY A 231 -11.38 0.61 2.15
C GLY A 231 -10.11 1.45 2.07
N ILE A 232 -10.27 2.71 1.66
CA ILE A 232 -9.16 3.63 1.44
C ILE A 232 -8.37 3.90 2.73
N ASP A 233 -9.02 3.94 3.89
CA ASP A 233 -8.37 4.26 5.16
C ASP A 233 -7.45 3.11 5.63
N LEU A 234 -7.72 1.85 5.21
CA LEU A 234 -6.91 0.68 5.56
C LEU A 234 -5.92 0.28 4.46
N LEU A 235 -6.40 0.10 3.23
CA LEU A 235 -5.61 -0.47 2.12
C LEU A 235 -5.12 0.61 1.14
N GLY A 236 -5.74 1.79 1.13
CA GLY A 236 -5.55 2.78 0.07
C GLY A 236 -6.19 2.34 -1.25
N TRP A 237 -5.79 2.98 -2.34
CA TRP A 237 -6.24 2.61 -3.69
C TRP A 237 -5.48 1.39 -4.24
N PRO A 238 -6.07 0.63 -5.19
CA PRO A 238 -5.32 -0.39 -5.92
C PRO A 238 -4.20 0.29 -6.72
N ILE A 239 -3.04 -0.36 -6.78
CA ILE A 239 -1.87 0.07 -7.57
C ILE A 239 -1.53 -0.91 -8.69
N SER A 240 -2.17 -2.08 -8.71
CA SER A 240 -2.09 -3.05 -9.80
C SER A 240 -3.47 -3.49 -10.26
N GLU A 241 -3.52 -4.22 -11.36
CA GLU A 241 -4.64 -5.11 -11.68
C GLU A 241 -4.64 -6.39 -10.82
N GLU A 242 -5.61 -7.27 -11.04
CA GLU A 242 -5.57 -8.64 -10.53
C GLU A 242 -4.54 -9.45 -11.32
N LEU A 243 -3.60 -10.07 -10.60
CA LEU A 243 -2.45 -10.80 -11.13
C LEU A 243 -2.43 -12.23 -10.60
N GLN A 244 -1.72 -13.13 -11.27
CA GLN A 244 -1.40 -14.46 -10.72
C GLN A 244 0.00 -14.42 -10.10
N GLU A 245 0.16 -14.90 -8.88
CA GLU A 245 1.44 -14.92 -8.15
C GLU A 245 1.62 -16.23 -7.39
N VAL A 246 2.85 -16.76 -7.36
CA VAL A 246 3.21 -17.89 -6.50
C VAL A 246 3.55 -17.35 -5.11
N LEU A 247 2.70 -17.65 -4.12
CA LEU A 247 2.88 -17.16 -2.76
C LEU A 247 3.95 -17.96 -1.99
N PRO A 248 4.82 -17.31 -1.19
CA PRO A 248 5.90 -18.01 -0.47
C PRO A 248 5.40 -18.95 0.64
N GLU A 249 4.21 -18.71 1.19
CA GLU A 249 3.66 -19.44 2.35
C GLU A 249 3.31 -20.89 2.01
N ASP A 250 2.72 -21.13 0.84
CA ASP A 250 2.28 -22.47 0.40
C ASP A 250 2.86 -22.90 -0.95
N ARG A 251 3.57 -22.00 -1.64
CA ARG A 251 4.17 -22.22 -2.97
C ARG A 251 3.14 -22.56 -4.04
N THR A 252 1.90 -22.09 -3.89
CA THR A 252 0.84 -22.25 -4.88
C THR A 252 0.49 -20.94 -5.55
N VAL A 253 -0.23 -21.02 -6.67
CA VAL A 253 -0.64 -19.84 -7.46
C VAL A 253 -1.91 -19.25 -6.86
N HIS A 254 -1.86 -17.97 -6.56
CA HIS A 254 -3.01 -17.20 -6.10
C HIS A 254 -3.30 -16.03 -7.04
N THR A 255 -4.57 -15.68 -7.14
CA THR A 255 -4.96 -14.37 -7.65
C THR A 255 -4.68 -13.33 -6.57
N VAL A 256 -3.97 -12.27 -6.92
CA VAL A 256 -3.58 -11.20 -6.01
C VAL A 256 -3.85 -9.83 -6.62
N GLN A 257 -4.00 -8.82 -5.79
CA GLN A 257 -4.00 -7.42 -6.23
C GLN A 257 -3.26 -6.56 -5.22
N TYR A 258 -2.36 -5.70 -5.69
CA TYR A 258 -1.61 -4.77 -4.86
C TYR A 258 -2.40 -3.48 -4.66
N PHE A 259 -2.32 -2.98 -3.43
CA PHE A 259 -2.87 -1.71 -2.99
C PHE A 259 -1.74 -0.87 -2.42
N GLU A 260 -1.97 0.41 -2.16
CA GLU A 260 -0.93 1.26 -1.58
C GLU A 260 -0.38 0.71 -0.27
N ARG A 261 -1.24 0.14 0.59
CA ARG A 261 -0.93 -0.27 1.96
C ARG A 261 -1.00 -1.78 2.19
N GLY A 262 -1.03 -2.58 1.12
CA GLY A 262 -1.08 -4.03 1.25
C GLY A 262 -1.23 -4.77 -0.07
N ARG A 263 -1.41 -6.09 0.04
CA ARG A 263 -1.79 -6.99 -1.06
C ARG A 263 -3.00 -7.78 -0.62
N LEU A 264 -4.03 -7.87 -1.46
CA LEU A 264 -5.10 -8.85 -1.26
C LEU A 264 -4.80 -10.13 -2.02
N GLU A 265 -5.14 -11.25 -1.41
CA GLU A 265 -4.89 -12.59 -1.92
C GLU A 265 -6.18 -13.39 -1.88
N LEU A 266 -6.49 -14.08 -2.97
CA LEU A 266 -7.64 -14.96 -3.08
C LEU A 266 -7.25 -16.39 -2.71
N HIS A 267 -7.89 -16.91 -1.68
CA HIS A 267 -7.73 -18.25 -1.10
C HIS A 267 -9.06 -19.02 -1.24
N PRO A 268 -9.44 -19.49 -2.44
CA PRO A 268 -10.79 -20.02 -2.70
C PRO A 268 -11.12 -21.28 -1.89
N ASN A 269 -10.09 -22.00 -1.43
CA ASN A 269 -10.25 -23.24 -0.65
C ASN A 269 -10.14 -23.01 0.86
N ASP A 270 -9.98 -21.77 1.33
CA ASP A 270 -9.97 -21.46 2.76
C ASP A 270 -11.41 -21.21 3.25
N PRO A 271 -11.98 -22.11 4.07
CA PRO A 271 -13.36 -21.97 4.53
C PRO A 271 -13.55 -20.85 5.56
N ASN A 272 -12.48 -20.36 6.18
CA ASN A 272 -12.55 -19.30 7.20
C ASN A 272 -12.52 -17.92 6.55
N GLN A 273 -11.71 -17.76 5.51
CA GLN A 273 -11.50 -16.47 4.89
C GLN A 273 -10.97 -16.61 3.46
N MET A 274 -11.87 -16.37 2.50
CA MET A 274 -11.55 -16.43 1.07
C MET A 274 -10.62 -15.31 0.59
N VAL A 275 -10.69 -14.11 1.17
CA VAL A 275 -9.79 -12.99 0.82
C VAL A 275 -8.99 -12.57 2.05
N LYS A 276 -7.66 -12.57 1.93
CA LYS A 276 -6.72 -12.23 3.01
C LYS A 276 -5.84 -11.05 2.61
N ILE A 277 -5.35 -10.32 3.60
CA ILE A 277 -4.22 -9.42 3.41
C ILE A 277 -2.93 -10.25 3.48
N GLY A 278 -2.07 -10.08 2.49
CA GLY A 278 -0.79 -10.77 2.36
C GLY A 278 0.24 -10.37 3.40
N LEU A 279 1.27 -11.19 3.56
CA LEU A 279 2.30 -11.02 4.59
C LEU A 279 3.37 -9.97 4.23
N LEU A 280 2.97 -8.81 3.67
CA LEU A 280 3.91 -7.80 3.19
C LEU A 280 4.70 -7.13 4.33
N GLY A 281 4.13 -7.06 5.54
CA GLY A 281 4.85 -6.56 6.71
C GLY A 281 6.03 -7.45 7.07
N ARG A 282 5.80 -8.77 7.10
CA ARG A 282 6.86 -9.78 7.26
C ARG A 282 7.89 -9.69 6.14
N ALA A 283 7.41 -9.66 4.89
CA ALA A 283 8.26 -9.63 3.70
C ALA A 283 9.27 -8.48 3.73
N LEU A 284 8.80 -7.27 4.05
CA LEU A 284 9.66 -6.08 4.11
C LEU A 284 10.56 -6.06 5.34
N TYR A 285 10.05 -6.48 6.51
CA TYR A 285 10.83 -6.47 7.74
C TYR A 285 12.00 -7.47 7.71
N PHE A 286 11.76 -8.69 7.22
CA PHE A 286 12.80 -9.73 7.14
C PHE A 286 13.51 -9.77 5.79
N GLN A 287 13.02 -9.04 4.78
CA GLN A 287 13.53 -9.06 3.40
C GLN A 287 13.58 -10.49 2.83
N ASP A 288 12.61 -11.33 3.19
CA ASP A 288 12.61 -12.77 2.90
C ASP A 288 11.83 -13.14 1.63
N SER A 289 11.23 -12.16 0.95
CA SER A 289 10.43 -12.36 -0.25
C SER A 289 10.44 -11.16 -1.19
N GLN A 290 10.08 -11.43 -2.45
CA GLN A 290 9.93 -10.48 -3.55
C GLN A 290 8.70 -10.89 -4.38
N PRO A 291 8.06 -9.98 -5.14
CA PRO A 291 6.87 -10.34 -5.90
C PRO A 291 7.16 -11.45 -6.94
N ASN A 292 6.37 -12.52 -6.95
CA ASN A 292 6.58 -13.70 -7.82
C ASN A 292 5.40 -14.00 -8.77
N TYR A 293 5.04 -12.98 -9.53
CA TYR A 293 4.01 -13.01 -10.57
C TYR A 293 4.31 -13.98 -11.73
N ILE A 294 3.23 -14.56 -12.25
CA ILE A 294 3.21 -15.32 -13.49
C ILE A 294 2.73 -14.37 -14.58
N GLU A 295 3.63 -14.00 -15.49
CA GLU A 295 3.24 -13.20 -16.65
C GLU A 295 2.20 -13.98 -17.48
N PRO A 296 1.09 -13.33 -17.88
CA PRO A 296 0.17 -13.95 -18.82
C PRO A 296 0.94 -14.25 -20.11
N VAL A 297 0.81 -15.48 -20.61
CA VAL A 297 1.42 -15.86 -21.88
C VAL A 297 0.87 -14.92 -22.95
N ALA A 298 1.74 -14.09 -23.54
CA ALA A 298 1.33 -13.21 -24.62
C ALA A 298 0.65 -14.06 -25.71
N PRO A 299 -0.51 -13.65 -26.23
CA PRO A 299 -1.16 -14.40 -27.28
C PRO A 299 -0.19 -14.53 -28.46
N THR A 300 0.09 -15.77 -28.89
CA THR A 300 0.89 -16.02 -30.08
C THR A 300 0.26 -15.25 -31.23
N ALA A 301 0.99 -14.28 -31.80
CA ALA A 301 0.51 -13.54 -32.95
C ALA A 301 0.11 -14.55 -34.04
N VAL A 302 -1.16 -14.54 -34.43
CA VAL A 302 -1.63 -15.37 -35.54
C VAL A 302 -0.90 -14.85 -36.78
N PRO A 303 -0.10 -15.67 -37.49
CA PRO A 303 0.55 -15.22 -38.70
C PRO A 303 -0.55 -14.84 -39.72
N VAL A 304 -0.57 -13.57 -40.10
CA VAL A 304 -1.40 -13.11 -41.21
C VAL A 304 -0.76 -13.69 -42.47
N ILE A 305 -1.43 -14.66 -43.09
CA ILE A 305 -1.00 -15.19 -44.39
C ILE A 305 -1.29 -14.10 -45.44
N PRO A 306 -0.29 -13.65 -46.22
CA PRO A 306 -0.45 -12.60 -47.22
C PRO A 306 -1.30 -13.03 -48.42
#